data_AF-A0A7W1W9D9-F1
#
_entry.id   AF-A0A7W1W9D9-F1
#
_cell.length_a   1.000
_cell.length_b   1.000
_cell.length_c   1.000
_cell.angle_alpha   90.00
_cell.angle_beta   90.00
_cell.angle_gamma   90.00
#
_symmetry.space_group_name_H-M   'P 1'
#
loop_
_entity.id
_entity.type
_entity.pdbx_description
1 polymer ?
#
loop_
_entity_poly.entity_id
_entity_poly.type
_entity_poly.pdbx_seq_one_letter_code
_entity_poly.pdbx_strand_id
1 'polypeptide(L)' 'MKILVRGTNWIGDAVMQIPALRQLRRVFPDASLTLHTRAWAQGIFEDADFVDEILTFETSKSKFRDVFT' A
#
# COMPACT_ATOMS: atom_id res chain seq x y z
N MET A 1 14.92 -9.67 -8.42
CA MET A 1 13.47 -9.90 -8.60
C MET A 1 12.71 -8.67 -8.15
N LYS A 2 11.57 -8.34 -8.76
CA LYS A 2 10.72 -7.19 -8.36
C LYS A 2 9.34 -7.70 -7.97
N ILE A 3 8.86 -7.29 -6.80
CA ILE A 3 7.56 -7.68 -6.25
C ILE A 3 6.76 -6.40 -5.99
N LEU A 4 5.57 -6.32 -6.59
CA LEU A 4 4.62 -5.26 -6.31
C LEU A 4 3.47 -5.83 -5.48
N VAL A 5 3.22 -5.26 -4.32
CA VAL A 5 2.04 -5.60 -3.49
C VAL A 5 0.99 -4.51 -3.67
N ARG A 6 -0.24 -4.91 -3.98
CA ARG A 6 -1.38 -4.01 -3.98
C ARG A 6 -1.90 -3.86 -2.55
N GLY A 7 -1.78 -2.65 -2.00
CA GLY A 7 -2.32 -2.32 -0.69
C GLY A 7 -3.84 -2.36 -0.66
N THR A 8 -4.39 -2.67 0.52
CA THR A 8 -5.83 -2.74 0.77
C THR A 8 -6.44 -1.35 0.93
N ASN A 9 -7.76 -1.24 0.73
CA ASN A 9 -8.46 0.04 0.65
C ASN A 9 -9.01 0.55 1.99
N TRP A 10 -8.99 -0.27 3.04
CA TRP A 10 -9.53 0.02 4.37
C TRP A 10 -8.42 -0.03 5.42
N ILE A 11 -8.55 0.80 6.47
CA ILE A 11 -7.55 0.90 7.54
C ILE A 11 -7.29 -0.44 8.23
N GLY A 12 -8.35 -1.18 8.56
CA GLY A 12 -8.24 -2.48 9.24
C GLY A 12 -7.45 -3.48 8.41
N ASP A 13 -7.81 -3.62 7.14
CA ASP A 13 -7.10 -4.49 6.20
C ASP A 13 -5.65 -4.04 6.00
N ALA A 14 -5.38 -2.74 6.03
CA ALA A 14 -4.03 -2.19 5.86
C ALA A 14 -3.13 -2.55 7.04
N VAL A 15 -3.66 -2.52 8.26
CA VAL A 15 -2.95 -3.00 9.45
C VAL A 15 -2.79 -4.52 9.41
N MET A 16 -3.83 -5.26 9.01
CA MET A 16 -3.80 -6.73 8.99
C MET A 16 -2.85 -7.33 7.95
N GLN A 17 -2.47 -6.60 6.89
CA GLN A 17 -1.49 -7.07 5.90
C GLN A 17 -0.02 -6.93 6.35
N ILE A 18 0.28 -6.15 7.39
CA ILE A 18 1.66 -5.95 7.90
C ILE A 18 2.40 -7.28 8.14
N PRO A 19 1.86 -8.27 8.88
CA PRO A 19 2.56 -9.54 9.07
C PRO A 19 2.84 -10.28 7.77
N ALA A 20 1.95 -10.18 6.77
CA ALA A 20 2.16 -10.79 5.46
C ALA A 20 3.32 -10.12 4.70
N LEU A 21 3.40 -8.79 4.72
CA LEU A 21 4.52 -8.04 4.14
C LEU A 21 5.85 -8.38 4.81
N ARG A 22 5.86 -8.52 6.14
CA ARG A 22 7.05 -8.97 6.88
C ARG A 22 7.48 -10.38 6.47
N GLN A 23 6.54 -11.30 6.27
CA GLN A 23 6.88 -12.63 5.78
C GLN A 23 7.41 -12.60 4.33
N LEU A 24 6.83 -11.76 3.46
CA LEU A 24 7.35 -11.58 2.10
C LEU A 24 8.80 -11.13 2.12
N ARG A 25 9.16 -10.15 2.95
CA ARG A 25 10.56 -9.71 3.06
C ARG A 25 11.48 -10.83 3.59
N ARG A 26 11.02 -11.64 4.55
CA ARG A 26 11.80 -12.78 5.06
C ARG A 26 12.03 -13.86 4.00
N VAL A 27 11.04 -14.15 3.17
CA VAL A 27 11.12 -15.18 2.12
C VAL A 27 11.93 -14.68 0.92
N PHE A 28 11.86 -13.38 0.62
CA PHE A 28 12.53 -12.76 -0.51
C PHE A 28 13.43 -11.60 -0.05
N PRO A 29 14.52 -11.88 0.69
CA PRO A 29 15.34 -10.85 1.32
C PRO A 29 16.04 -9.90 0.34
N ASP A 30 16.30 -10.35 -0.89
CA ASP A 30 16.99 -9.58 -1.92
C ASP A 30 16.04 -9.04 -3.02
N ALA A 31 14.72 -9.24 -2.88
CA ALA A 31 13.75 -8.70 -3.82
C ALA A 31 13.47 -7.24 -3.51
N SER A 32 13.32 -6.42 -4.57
CA SER A 32 12.76 -5.08 -4.45
C SER A 32 11.24 -5.22 -4.25
N LEU A 33 10.76 -4.85 -3.07
CA LEU A 33 9.37 -4.92 -2.64
C LEU A 33 8.75 -3.52 -2.62
N THR A 34 7.84 -3.26 -3.56
CA THR A 34 7.11 -2.00 -3.66
C THR A 34 5.67 -2.20 -3.17
N LEU A 35 5.18 -1.32 -2.30
CA LEU A 35 3.77 -1.29 -1.85
C LEU A 35 3.00 -0.22 -2.61
N HIS A 36 1.99 -0.60 -3.40
CA HIS A 36 1.12 0.32 -4.10
C HIS A 36 -0.21 0.51 -3.35
N THR A 37 -0.34 1.59 -2.58
CA THR A 37 -1.46 1.81 -1.64
C THR A 37 -2.11 3.20 -1.78
N ARG A 38 -3.21 3.44 -1.05
CA ARG A 38 -3.87 4.76 -1.05
C ARG A 38 -2.99 5.78 -0.33
N ALA A 39 -3.00 7.04 -0.77
CA ALA A 39 -2.16 8.10 -0.17
C ALA A 39 -2.30 8.21 1.36
N TRP A 40 -3.53 8.12 1.90
CA TRP A 40 -3.76 8.16 3.36
C TRP A 40 -3.11 7.00 4.12
N ALA A 41 -2.87 5.86 3.46
CA ALA A 41 -2.30 4.68 4.08
C ALA A 41 -0.77 4.75 4.15
N GLN A 42 -0.13 5.70 3.46
CA GLN A 42 1.33 5.85 3.46
C GLN A 42 1.89 5.97 4.89
N GLY A 43 1.26 6.78 5.74
CA GLY A 43 1.69 6.97 7.13
C GLY A 43 1.61 5.72 8.02
N ILE A 44 0.98 4.63 7.54
CA ILE A 44 0.99 3.34 8.25
C ILE A 44 2.31 2.60 8.01
N PHE A 45 2.94 2.83 6.85
CA PHE A 45 4.07 2.05 6.35
C PHE A 45 5.34 2.88 6.17
N GLU A 46 5.33 4.18 6.43
CA GLU A 46 6.47 5.07 6.15
C GLU A 46 7.75 4.68 6.88
N ASP A 47 7.64 4.13 8.08
CA ASP A 47 8.75 3.62 8.89
C ASP A 47 8.94 2.09 8.79
N ALA A 48 8.27 1.43 7.83
CA ALA A 48 8.34 -0.01 7.68
C ALA A 48 9.70 -0.46 7.09
N ASP A 49 10.45 -1.26 7.84
CA ASP A 49 11.74 -1.84 7.43
C ASP A 49 11.62 -2.98 6.41
N PHE A 50 10.39 -3.36 6.05
CA PHE A 50 10.10 -4.53 5.22
C PHE A 50 9.59 -4.18 3.82
N VAL A 51 9.47 -2.89 3.47
CA VAL A 51 9.11 -2.41 2.12
C VAL A 51 10.19 -1.45 1.64
N ASP A 52 10.63 -1.57 0.39
CA ASP A 52 11.69 -0.71 -0.15
C ASP A 52 11.13 0.60 -0.74
N GLU A 53 9.90 0.58 -1.26
CA GLU A 53 9.25 1.73 -1.89
C GLU A 53 7.74 1.73 -1.66
N ILE A 54 7.15 2.91 -1.41
CA ILE A 54 5.70 3.09 -1.34
C ILE A 54 5.25 3.94 -2.52
N LEU A 55 4.42 3.36 -3.38
CA LEU A 55 3.75 4.07 -4.47
C LEU A 55 2.32 4.39 -4.04
N THR A 56 1.96 5.67 -4.03
CA THR A 56 0.61 6.10 -3.66
C THR A 56 -0.26 6.45 -4.85
N PHE A 57 -1.56 6.22 -4.72
CA PHE A 57 -2.57 6.73 -5.65
C PHE A 57 -3.70 7.44 -4.90
N GLU A 58 -4.30 8.43 -5.56
CA GLU A 58 -5.55 9.04 -5.13
C GLU A 58 -6.73 8.50 -5.94
N THR A 59 -7.87 8.29 -5.29
CA THR A 59 -9.13 8.15 -6.02
C THR A 59 -9.48 9.52 -6.56
N SER A 60 -9.44 9.67 -7.89
CA SER A 60 -10.02 10.84 -8.56
C SER A 60 -11.45 11.06 -8.06
N LYS A 61 -11.78 12.29 -7.63
CA LYS A 61 -13.16 12.65 -7.30
C LYS A 61 -14.01 12.38 -8.53
N SER A 62 -14.89 11.40 -8.43
CA SER A 62 -15.86 11.10 -9.48
C SER A 62 -16.70 12.36 -9.73
N LYS A 63 -16.58 12.98 -10.90
CA LYS A 63 -17.35 14.16 -11.35
C LYS A 63 -18.86 13.96 -11.30
N PHE A 64 -19.33 12.75 -11.03
CA PHE A 64 -20.75 12.41 -10.86
C PHE A 64 -21.40 13.05 -9.61
N ARG A 65 -20.64 13.52 -8.62
CA ARG A 65 -21.22 14.21 -7.45
C ARG A 65 -21.59 15.67 -7.73
N ASP A 66 -21.02 16.29 -8.76
CA ASP A 66 -21.27 17.70 -9.09
C ASP A 66 -22.52 17.89 -9.98
N VAL A 67 -23.15 16.81 -10.45
CA VAL A 67 -24.33 16.86 -11.34
C VAL A 67 -25.67 16.84 -10.55
N PHE A 68 -25.62 16.49 -9.26
CA PHE A 68 -26.82 16.37 -8.40
C PHE A 68 -26.83 17.35 -7.20
N THR A 69 -26.07 18.44 -7.27
CA THR A 69 -26.15 19.59 -6.34
C THR A 69 -26.37 20.85 -7.16
#